data_AF-A0A2G8JZK6-F1
#
_entry.id   AF-A0A2G8JZK6-F1
#
_cell.length_a   1.000
_cell.length_b   1.000
_cell.length_c   1.000
_cell.angle_alpha   90.00
_cell.angle_beta   90.00
_cell.angle_gamma   90.00
#
_symmetry.space_group_name_H-M   'P 1'
#
loop_
_entity.id
_entity.type
_entity.pdbx_description
1 polymer ?
#
loop_
_entity_poly.entity_id
_entity_poly.type
_entity_poly.pdbx_seq_one_letter_code
_entity_poly.pdbx_strand_id
1 'polypeptide(L)'
;MKKLGVTKYGKVLGKAKGMFYANQKKIVSTIVKTSLVLLQIDIDNDLAFDHAIIKKFVDHTIDALNQKYQEATLTQDTKVNAIVEAYNRAVPMILEGRRKYNIKHSLRELLMLERDSLKEDFRALCSNAFQDKRASENVANLFVEKIVELIRNYLGPAIYGAVRQGCPYFASKFALFGNVLEDMAKKEAFDSYYKFIFDLESFLENWSLTRIAEVCTDGNPDGTPYIQRLAGSKLEEISRELLRSIRKTVEIILGDDSVAESGKKFSDWIMHLRIELQKNLPSLHLSDEDVENLYMFQIEDLNFFGDQVIKSVKDIECHILEQLMLPEEGQTDHAMKFLSSLPTKPHFEIKKHVSGCMEQCPMCRVPCDNMTKKHEIHRAELHYPEGVVGCASKKDMRLSCAICTSSVTTSDTYWDGQQMRYYCDYQKDFPNWVIQPIQNDTPLKYWKWVMNRFNEDFATMYGHKEAKLPQGWVEITKEDAIQDLRQAYVTRQVT
;
A
#
# COMPACT_ATOMS: atom_id res chain seq x y z
N MET A 1 -87.71 59.80 36.20
CA MET A 1 -86.27 59.98 35.85
C MET A 1 -85.54 58.65 35.58
N LYS A 2 -85.93 57.83 34.59
CA LYS A 2 -85.19 56.58 34.25
C LYS A 2 -85.24 56.18 32.75
N LYS A 3 -85.23 57.17 31.83
CA LYS A 3 -85.18 56.92 30.37
C LYS A 3 -84.08 57.67 29.61
N LEU A 4 -83.21 58.41 30.30
CA LEU A 4 -82.04 59.09 29.70
C LEU A 4 -80.72 58.31 29.86
N GLY A 5 -80.74 57.15 30.51
CA GLY A 5 -79.55 56.33 30.78
C GLY A 5 -79.27 55.20 29.77
N VAL A 6 -80.19 54.84 28.88
CA VAL A 6 -80.06 53.59 28.09
C VAL A 6 -79.48 53.81 26.69
N THR A 7 -79.77 54.93 26.03
CA THR A 7 -79.33 55.21 24.65
C THR A 7 -77.89 55.74 24.53
N LYS A 8 -77.36 56.41 25.56
CA LYS A 8 -75.96 56.85 25.61
C LYS A 8 -75.02 55.68 25.92
N TYR A 9 -75.43 54.77 26.81
CA TYR A 9 -74.67 53.56 27.16
C TYR A 9 -74.56 52.58 25.98
N GLY A 10 -75.62 52.36 25.20
CA GLY A 10 -75.57 51.48 24.03
C GLY A 10 -74.60 51.93 22.92
N LYS A 11 -74.51 53.23 22.63
CA LYS A 11 -73.54 53.77 21.65
C LYS A 11 -72.09 53.68 22.16
N VAL A 12 -71.87 53.90 23.46
CA VAL A 12 -70.55 53.76 24.08
C VAL A 12 -70.11 52.30 24.14
N LEU A 13 -71.01 51.37 24.50
CA LEU A 13 -70.78 49.93 24.45
C LEU A 13 -70.48 49.43 23.04
N GLY A 14 -71.21 49.91 22.01
CA GLY A 14 -70.94 49.56 20.61
C GLY A 14 -69.56 50.03 20.13
N LYS A 15 -69.16 51.27 20.45
CA LYS A 15 -67.80 51.78 20.15
C LYS A 15 -66.72 51.02 20.91
N ALA A 16 -66.93 50.74 22.21
CA ALA A 16 -66.00 49.96 23.02
C ALA A 16 -65.82 48.52 22.49
N LYS A 17 -66.92 47.88 22.08
CA LYS A 17 -66.91 46.54 21.46
C LYS A 17 -66.17 46.54 20.12
N GLY A 18 -66.38 47.57 19.29
CA GLY A 18 -65.64 47.75 18.03
C GLY A 18 -64.14 47.98 18.24
N MET A 19 -63.75 48.81 19.21
CA MET A 19 -62.35 49.04 19.58
C MET A 19 -61.69 47.78 20.14
N PHE A 20 -62.43 46.98 20.92
CA PHE A 20 -61.96 45.69 21.44
C PHE A 20 -61.65 44.71 20.31
N TYR A 21 -62.56 44.49 19.36
CA TYR A 21 -62.31 43.61 18.21
C TYR A 21 -61.19 44.12 17.28
N ALA A 22 -61.07 45.44 17.08
CA ALA A 22 -59.98 46.02 16.30
C ALA A 22 -58.61 45.77 16.98
N ASN A 23 -58.55 45.87 18.31
CA ASN A 23 -57.36 45.57 19.09
C ASN A 23 -57.01 44.08 19.01
N GLN A 24 -58.01 43.19 19.10
CA GLN A 24 -57.82 41.75 18.91
C GLN A 24 -57.21 41.40 17.56
N LYS A 25 -57.72 42.00 16.48
CA LYS A 25 -57.20 41.78 15.13
C LYS A 25 -55.75 42.25 14.99
N LYS A 26 -55.39 43.37 15.63
CA LYS A 26 -54.01 43.88 15.64
C LYS A 26 -53.06 42.93 16.39
N ILE A 27 -53.47 42.46 17.57
CA ILE A 27 -52.70 41.50 18.39
C ILE A 27 -52.47 40.20 17.62
N VAL A 28 -53.54 39.61 17.06
CA VAL A 28 -53.44 38.40 16.23
C VAL A 28 -52.53 38.61 15.03
N SER A 29 -52.68 39.72 14.30
CA SER A 29 -51.84 40.00 13.14
C SER A 29 -50.36 40.12 13.50
N THR A 30 -50.03 40.68 14.67
CA THR A 30 -48.64 40.76 15.14
C THR A 30 -48.10 39.37 15.46
N ILE A 31 -48.85 38.56 16.22
CA ILE A 31 -48.41 37.21 16.60
C ILE A 31 -48.17 36.34 15.37
N VAL A 32 -49.14 36.30 14.43
CA VAL A 32 -49.00 35.49 13.21
C VAL A 32 -47.80 35.94 12.37
N LYS A 33 -47.57 37.25 12.24
CA LYS A 33 -46.39 37.77 11.53
C LYS A 33 -45.08 37.36 12.21
N THR A 34 -44.99 37.49 13.52
CA THR A 34 -43.80 37.09 14.28
C THR A 34 -43.53 35.59 14.14
N SER A 35 -44.55 34.74 14.26
CA SER A 35 -44.41 33.29 14.07
C SER A 35 -43.91 32.92 12.67
N LEU A 36 -44.40 33.60 11.63
CA LEU A 36 -43.95 33.36 10.24
C LEU A 36 -42.51 33.81 10.00
N VAL A 37 -42.06 34.89 10.65
CA VAL A 37 -40.65 35.33 10.58
C VAL A 37 -39.73 34.31 11.24
N LEU A 38 -40.10 33.79 12.41
CA LEU A 38 -39.33 32.75 13.08
C LEU A 38 -39.28 31.45 12.26
N LEU A 39 -40.40 31.07 11.63
CA LEU A 39 -40.44 29.95 10.70
C LEU A 39 -39.48 30.14 9.52
N GLN A 40 -39.44 31.34 8.91
CA GLN A 40 -38.52 31.60 7.80
C GLN A 40 -37.05 31.47 8.24
N ILE A 41 -36.71 31.99 9.42
CA ILE A 41 -35.36 31.85 9.98
C ILE A 41 -35.00 30.37 10.21
N ASP A 42 -35.94 29.58 10.73
CA ASP A 42 -35.72 28.15 10.95
C ASP A 42 -35.56 27.38 9.62
N ILE A 43 -36.27 27.79 8.56
CA ILE A 43 -36.12 27.24 7.20
C ILE A 43 -34.76 27.59 6.59
N ASP A 44 -34.31 28.84 6.75
CA ASP A 44 -33.06 29.33 6.15
C ASP A 44 -31.80 28.73 6.81
N ASN A 45 -31.91 28.28 8.07
CA ASN A 45 -30.79 27.69 8.82
C ASN A 45 -30.55 26.19 8.53
N ASP A 46 -31.20 25.60 7.52
CA ASP A 46 -30.97 24.22 7.02
C ASP A 46 -31.00 23.12 8.12
N LEU A 47 -31.74 23.35 9.23
CA LEU A 47 -32.07 22.28 10.18
C LEU A 47 -32.92 21.25 9.43
N ALA A 48 -32.57 19.96 9.54
CA ALA A 48 -33.23 18.87 8.83
C ALA A 48 -34.74 19.11 8.75
N PHE A 49 -35.26 19.21 7.51
CA PHE A 49 -36.65 19.63 7.30
C PHE A 49 -37.62 18.53 7.78
N ASP A 50 -37.93 18.55 9.07
CA ASP A 50 -38.57 17.47 9.81
C ASP A 50 -39.85 17.92 10.54
N HIS A 51 -40.44 17.00 11.30
CA HIS A 51 -41.62 17.28 12.11
C HIS A 51 -41.33 18.30 13.24
N ALA A 52 -40.07 18.54 13.61
CA ALA A 52 -39.69 19.44 14.69
C ALA A 52 -39.83 20.92 14.31
N ILE A 53 -39.50 21.31 13.07
CA ILE A 53 -39.72 22.69 12.58
C ILE A 53 -41.22 23.04 12.61
N ILE A 54 -42.05 22.14 12.08
CA ILE A 54 -43.51 22.32 12.09
C ILE A 54 -44.00 22.41 13.53
N LYS A 55 -43.55 21.49 14.40
CA LYS A 55 -43.95 21.47 15.81
C LYS A 55 -43.57 22.77 16.54
N LYS A 56 -42.34 23.27 16.34
CA LYS A 56 -41.85 24.51 16.97
C LYS A 56 -42.66 25.74 16.55
N PHE A 57 -43.01 25.85 15.27
CA PHE A 57 -43.90 26.90 14.78
C PHE A 57 -45.29 26.82 15.43
N VAL A 58 -45.83 25.61 15.56
CA VAL A 58 -47.15 25.35 16.15
C VAL A 58 -47.17 25.69 17.63
N ASP A 59 -46.21 25.18 18.39
CA ASP A 59 -46.07 25.41 19.83
C ASP A 59 -45.92 26.92 20.11
N HIS A 60 -45.02 27.61 19.39
CA HIS A 60 -44.82 29.06 19.56
C HIS A 60 -46.10 29.87 19.28
N THR A 61 -46.80 29.54 18.19
CA THR A 61 -48.02 30.27 17.79
C THR A 61 -49.16 30.01 18.76
N ILE A 62 -49.33 28.76 19.21
CA ILE A 62 -50.37 28.38 20.15
C ILE A 62 -50.11 29.00 21.53
N ASP A 63 -48.87 28.97 22.02
CA ASP A 63 -48.50 29.53 23.33
C ASP A 63 -48.69 31.05 23.36
N ALA A 64 -48.26 31.76 22.33
CA ALA A 64 -48.45 33.21 22.22
C ALA A 64 -49.94 33.60 22.20
N LEU A 65 -50.77 32.82 21.50
CA LEU A 65 -52.22 33.03 21.48
C LEU A 65 -52.90 32.64 22.80
N ASN A 66 -52.44 31.57 23.47
CA ASN A 66 -52.94 31.12 24.77
C ASN A 66 -52.68 32.16 25.87
N GLN A 67 -51.47 32.73 25.90
CA GLN A 67 -51.12 33.77 26.86
C GLN A 67 -52.06 34.98 26.73
N LYS A 68 -52.30 35.45 25.50
CA LYS A 68 -53.20 36.59 25.24
C LYS A 68 -54.67 36.25 25.48
N TYR A 69 -55.06 34.98 25.38
CA TYR A 69 -56.40 34.52 25.75
C TYR A 69 -56.60 34.53 27.28
N GLN A 70 -55.62 34.04 28.04
CA GLN A 70 -55.66 34.03 29.52
C GLN A 70 -55.70 35.45 30.11
N GLU A 71 -55.04 36.42 29.46
CA GLU A 71 -55.13 37.85 29.79
C GLU A 71 -56.52 38.49 29.46
N ALA A 72 -57.52 37.69 29.05
CA ALA A 72 -58.85 38.09 28.59
C ALA A 72 -58.85 39.06 27.37
N THR A 73 -57.71 39.16 26.68
CA THR A 73 -57.53 40.02 25.52
C THR A 73 -58.06 39.41 24.23
N LEU A 74 -58.20 38.09 24.12
CA LEU A 74 -58.72 37.37 22.93
C LEU A 74 -59.98 36.55 23.25
N THR A 75 -60.88 36.38 22.28
CA THR A 75 -61.97 35.39 22.36
C THR A 75 -61.55 34.05 21.76
N GLN A 76 -62.24 32.96 22.14
CA GLN A 76 -61.96 31.61 21.64
C GLN A 76 -62.08 31.53 20.10
N ASP A 77 -63.12 32.12 19.51
CA ASP A 77 -63.32 32.15 18.05
C ASP A 77 -62.19 32.89 17.34
N THR A 78 -61.71 33.98 17.93
CA THR A 78 -60.60 34.78 17.37
C THR A 78 -59.29 34.00 17.41
N LYS A 79 -59.07 33.22 18.46
CA LYS A 79 -57.92 32.32 18.59
C LYS A 79 -57.94 31.22 17.53
N VAL A 80 -59.07 30.54 17.32
CA VAL A 80 -59.19 29.48 16.31
C VAL A 80 -58.93 30.02 14.90
N ASN A 81 -59.52 31.17 14.55
CA ASN A 81 -59.29 31.80 13.25
C ASN A 81 -57.84 32.25 13.06
N ALA A 82 -57.18 32.71 14.12
CA ALA A 82 -55.75 33.08 14.09
C ALA A 82 -54.85 31.88 13.77
N ILE A 83 -55.15 30.71 14.37
CA ILE A 83 -54.40 29.48 14.11
C ILE A 83 -54.56 29.08 12.64
N VAL A 84 -55.79 29.02 12.14
CA VAL A 84 -56.05 28.65 10.72
C VAL A 84 -55.31 29.57 9.75
N GLU A 85 -55.35 30.88 9.99
CA GLU A 85 -54.66 31.87 9.15
C GLU A 85 -53.13 31.70 9.20
N ALA A 86 -52.57 31.39 10.38
CA ALA A 86 -51.14 31.13 10.52
C ALA A 86 -50.71 29.91 9.70
N TYR A 87 -51.47 28.81 9.78
CA TYR A 87 -51.18 27.61 9.00
C TYR A 87 -51.29 27.82 7.49
N ASN A 88 -52.34 28.52 7.03
CA ASN A 88 -52.52 28.79 5.60
C ASN A 88 -51.33 29.54 4.98
N ARG A 89 -50.68 30.41 5.76
CA ARG A 89 -49.48 31.14 5.32
C ARG A 89 -48.18 30.34 5.49
N ALA A 90 -48.09 29.51 6.52
CA ALA A 90 -46.92 28.71 6.80
C ALA A 90 -46.72 27.55 5.80
N VAL A 91 -47.82 26.89 5.38
CA VAL A 91 -47.74 25.69 4.52
C VAL A 91 -46.96 25.93 3.22
N PRO A 92 -47.19 26.99 2.42
CA PRO A 92 -46.40 27.25 1.22
C PRO A 92 -44.91 27.47 1.50
N MET A 93 -44.58 28.19 2.58
CA MET A 93 -43.19 28.44 2.99
C MET A 93 -42.49 27.13 3.34
N ILE A 94 -43.20 26.25 4.06
CA ILE A 94 -42.70 24.94 4.48
C ILE A 94 -42.45 24.04 3.26
N LEU A 95 -43.38 24.01 2.31
CA LEU A 95 -43.24 23.20 1.09
C LEU A 95 -42.06 23.66 0.24
N GLU A 96 -41.86 24.96 0.09
CA GLU A 96 -40.74 25.52 -0.68
C GLU A 96 -39.39 25.28 0.02
N GLY A 97 -39.32 25.47 1.34
CA GLY A 97 -38.13 25.14 2.13
C GLY A 97 -37.74 23.67 1.99
N ARG A 98 -38.71 22.76 2.10
CA ARG A 98 -38.48 21.32 1.92
C ARG A 98 -37.96 20.98 0.53
N ARG A 99 -38.49 21.62 -0.52
CA ARG A 99 -38.02 21.43 -1.91
C ARG A 99 -36.55 21.81 -2.03
N LYS A 100 -36.14 22.98 -1.53
CA LYS A 100 -34.76 23.46 -1.58
C LYS A 100 -33.80 22.55 -0.80
N TYR A 101 -34.19 22.13 0.39
CA TYR A 101 -33.42 21.19 1.20
C TYR A 101 -33.20 19.86 0.46
N ASN A 102 -34.26 19.31 -0.14
CA ASN A 102 -34.17 18.06 -0.88
C ASN A 102 -33.24 18.17 -2.10
N ILE A 103 -33.21 19.29 -2.83
CA ILE A 103 -32.27 19.47 -3.95
C ILE A 103 -30.80 19.41 -3.48
N LYS A 104 -30.49 19.99 -2.32
CA LYS A 104 -29.12 19.99 -1.77
C LYS A 104 -28.69 18.64 -1.18
N HIS A 105 -29.62 17.90 -0.57
CA HIS A 105 -29.29 16.73 0.26
C HIS A 105 -29.80 15.40 -0.29
N SER A 106 -30.61 15.40 -1.35
CA SER A 106 -31.08 14.18 -2.02
C SER A 106 -30.43 14.07 -3.40
N LEU A 107 -29.55 13.08 -3.54
CA LEU A 107 -28.94 12.73 -4.83
C LEU A 107 -30.02 12.48 -5.90
N ARG A 108 -31.15 11.88 -5.52
CA ARG A 108 -32.26 11.62 -6.45
C ARG A 108 -32.87 12.90 -7.01
N GLU A 109 -33.09 13.93 -6.19
CA GLU A 109 -33.72 15.18 -6.65
C GLU A 109 -32.75 16.01 -7.49
N LEU A 110 -31.46 16.02 -7.12
CA LEU A 110 -30.41 16.61 -7.95
C LEU A 110 -30.32 15.93 -9.32
N LEU A 111 -30.32 14.60 -9.37
CA LEU A 111 -30.31 13.83 -10.61
C LEU A 111 -31.55 14.07 -11.47
N MET A 112 -32.72 14.30 -10.87
CA MET A 112 -33.94 14.62 -11.60
C MET A 112 -33.93 16.05 -12.15
N LEU A 113 -33.32 17.00 -11.43
CA LEU A 113 -33.14 18.39 -11.89
C LEU A 113 -32.19 18.47 -13.08
N GLU A 114 -31.05 17.77 -13.00
CA GLU A 114 -30.02 17.76 -14.04
C GLU A 114 -30.24 16.71 -15.12
N ARG A 115 -31.35 15.94 -15.04
CA ARG A 115 -31.60 14.77 -15.89
C ARG A 115 -31.43 15.07 -17.38
N ASP A 116 -32.01 16.17 -17.83
CA ASP A 116 -32.03 16.51 -19.25
C ASP A 116 -30.65 16.99 -19.72
N SER A 117 -29.91 17.75 -18.90
CA SER A 117 -28.50 18.11 -19.15
C SER A 117 -27.61 16.87 -19.19
N LEU A 118 -27.68 15.99 -18.18
CA LEU A 118 -26.92 14.74 -18.14
C LEU A 118 -27.24 13.83 -19.32
N LYS A 119 -28.49 13.83 -19.80
CA LYS A 119 -28.91 13.08 -20.97
C LYS A 119 -28.35 13.69 -22.27
N GLU A 120 -28.25 15.01 -22.37
CA GLU A 120 -27.60 15.69 -23.49
C GLU A 120 -26.09 15.45 -23.49
N ASP A 121 -25.43 15.52 -22.33
CA ASP A 121 -24.01 15.18 -22.18
C ASP A 121 -23.74 13.71 -22.54
N PHE A 122 -24.57 12.79 -22.06
CA PHE A 122 -24.48 11.38 -22.41
C PHE A 122 -24.74 11.13 -23.91
N ARG A 123 -25.72 11.83 -24.50
CA ARG A 123 -25.96 11.76 -25.95
C ARG A 123 -24.81 12.33 -26.75
N ALA A 124 -24.19 13.42 -26.31
CA ALA A 124 -23.00 13.97 -26.94
C ALA A 124 -21.83 12.98 -26.86
N LEU A 125 -21.59 12.38 -25.69
CA LEU A 125 -20.60 11.32 -25.48
C LEU A 125 -20.84 10.07 -26.35
N CYS A 126 -22.11 9.71 -26.58
CA CYS A 126 -22.49 8.56 -27.40
C CYS A 126 -22.67 8.88 -28.89
N SER A 127 -22.69 10.16 -29.27
CA SER A 127 -22.77 10.57 -30.67
C SER A 127 -21.46 10.27 -31.40
N ASN A 128 -21.56 9.93 -32.69
CA ASN A 128 -20.44 9.50 -33.53
C ASN A 128 -19.21 10.42 -33.49
N ALA A 129 -19.40 11.71 -33.16
CA ALA A 129 -18.35 12.73 -33.05
C ALA A 129 -17.19 12.38 -32.08
N PHE A 130 -17.38 11.44 -31.14
CA PHE A 130 -16.32 11.00 -30.21
C PHE A 130 -15.99 9.51 -30.30
N GLN A 131 -16.57 8.76 -31.24
CA GLN A 131 -16.33 7.31 -31.35
C GLN A 131 -14.87 7.00 -31.68
N ASP A 132 -14.27 7.71 -32.64
CA ASP A 132 -12.86 7.55 -33.01
C ASP A 132 -11.92 7.91 -31.86
N LYS A 133 -12.21 9.00 -31.14
CA LYS A 133 -11.42 9.41 -29.97
C LYS A 133 -11.51 8.35 -28.87
N ARG A 134 -12.71 7.89 -28.53
CA ARG A 134 -12.91 6.86 -27.51
C ARG A 134 -12.26 5.53 -27.91
N ALA A 135 -12.36 5.13 -29.17
CA ALA A 135 -11.68 3.96 -29.68
C ALA A 135 -10.16 4.10 -29.52
N SER A 136 -9.61 5.29 -29.78
CA SER A 136 -8.18 5.56 -29.62
C SER A 136 -7.72 5.48 -28.16
N GLU A 137 -8.53 5.97 -27.21
CA GLU A 137 -8.27 5.87 -25.77
C GLU A 137 -8.33 4.40 -25.32
N ASN A 138 -9.27 3.61 -25.85
CA ASN A 138 -9.34 2.18 -25.56
C ASN A 138 -8.11 1.44 -26.09
N VAL A 139 -7.64 1.74 -27.30
CA VAL A 139 -6.38 1.18 -27.83
C VAL A 139 -5.21 1.53 -26.92
N ALA A 140 -5.10 2.78 -26.47
CA ALA A 140 -4.04 3.19 -25.56
C ALA A 140 -4.12 2.46 -24.21
N ASN A 141 -5.32 2.32 -23.66
CA ASN A 141 -5.56 1.61 -22.39
C ASN A 141 -5.24 0.11 -22.47
N LEU A 142 -5.46 -0.54 -23.62
CA LEU A 142 -5.04 -1.94 -23.83
C LEU A 142 -3.53 -2.13 -23.60
N PHE A 143 -2.73 -1.11 -23.89
CA PHE A 143 -1.28 -1.18 -23.68
C PHE A 143 -0.88 -0.95 -22.22
N VAL A 144 -1.70 -0.28 -21.40
CA VAL A 144 -1.34 0.04 -20.01
C VAL A 144 -1.04 -1.23 -19.22
N GLU A 145 -1.99 -2.15 -19.13
CA GLU A 145 -1.84 -3.39 -18.33
C GLU A 145 -0.68 -4.25 -18.85
N LYS A 146 -0.56 -4.36 -20.17
CA LYS A 146 0.51 -5.13 -20.82
C LYS A 146 1.89 -4.53 -20.56
N ILE A 147 2.03 -3.20 -20.64
CA ILE A 147 3.31 -2.53 -20.36
C ILE A 147 3.66 -2.63 -18.87
N VAL A 148 2.69 -2.51 -17.98
CA VAL A 148 2.89 -2.76 -16.53
C VAL A 148 3.45 -4.16 -16.31
N GLU A 149 2.86 -5.19 -16.94
CA GLU A 149 3.36 -6.56 -16.84
C GLU A 149 4.79 -6.70 -17.41
N LEU A 150 5.07 -6.09 -18.57
CA LEU A 150 6.41 -6.11 -19.17
C LEU A 150 7.46 -5.47 -18.26
N ILE A 151 7.15 -4.32 -17.66
CA ILE A 151 8.04 -3.65 -16.73
C ILE A 151 8.26 -4.54 -15.49
N ARG A 152 7.21 -5.13 -14.93
CA ARG A 152 7.34 -6.05 -13.78
C ARG A 152 8.22 -7.27 -14.12
N ASN A 153 8.07 -7.84 -15.31
CA ASN A 153 8.89 -8.94 -15.80
C ASN A 153 10.36 -8.53 -16.01
N TYR A 154 10.61 -7.29 -16.41
CA TYR A 154 11.95 -6.73 -16.58
C TYR A 154 12.66 -6.41 -15.26
N LEU A 155 11.94 -5.83 -14.29
CA LEU A 155 12.54 -5.30 -13.05
C LEU A 155 13.27 -6.37 -12.24
N GLY A 156 12.70 -7.57 -12.09
CA GLY A 156 13.30 -8.65 -11.31
C GLY A 156 14.72 -9.02 -11.77
N PRO A 157 14.90 -9.45 -13.04
CA PRO A 157 16.21 -9.74 -13.60
C PRO A 157 17.17 -8.55 -13.63
N ALA A 158 16.66 -7.34 -13.94
CA ALA A 158 17.47 -6.13 -13.98
C ALA A 158 18.07 -5.78 -12.61
N ILE A 159 17.24 -5.82 -11.55
CA ILE A 159 17.67 -5.59 -10.17
C ILE A 159 18.65 -6.68 -9.73
N TYR A 160 18.36 -7.94 -10.03
CA TYR A 160 19.30 -9.05 -9.76
C TYR A 160 20.68 -8.79 -10.40
N GLY A 161 20.70 -8.41 -11.68
CA GLY A 161 21.94 -8.14 -12.40
C GLY A 161 22.73 -6.97 -11.79
N ALA A 162 22.05 -5.88 -11.46
CA ALA A 162 22.66 -4.71 -10.84
C ALA A 162 23.22 -5.00 -9.44
N VAL A 163 22.44 -5.67 -8.59
CA VAL A 163 22.87 -6.06 -7.25
C VAL A 163 24.07 -7.01 -7.33
N ARG A 164 24.04 -7.99 -8.24
CA ARG A 164 25.12 -8.96 -8.39
C ARG A 164 26.45 -8.31 -8.81
N GLN A 165 26.39 -7.25 -9.63
CA GLN A 165 27.58 -6.54 -10.12
C GLN A 165 28.05 -5.44 -9.16
N GLY A 166 27.12 -4.76 -8.48
CA GLY A 166 27.40 -3.54 -7.72
C GLY A 166 27.44 -3.71 -6.20
N CYS A 167 26.89 -4.80 -5.63
CA CYS A 167 26.81 -4.97 -4.18
C CYS A 167 27.86 -5.95 -3.65
N PRO A 168 28.86 -5.50 -2.86
CA PRO A 168 29.90 -6.36 -2.30
C PRO A 168 29.35 -7.46 -1.39
N TYR A 169 28.21 -7.22 -0.73
CA TYR A 169 27.55 -8.18 0.16
C TYR A 169 27.25 -9.53 -0.50
N PHE A 170 26.96 -9.52 -1.80
CA PHE A 170 26.57 -10.71 -2.55
C PHE A 170 27.67 -11.19 -3.49
N ALA A 171 28.93 -10.78 -3.26
CA ALA A 171 30.07 -11.20 -4.08
C ALA A 171 30.33 -12.72 -3.97
N SER A 172 30.28 -13.25 -2.74
CA SER A 172 30.48 -14.67 -2.41
C SER A 172 29.67 -15.05 -1.16
N LYS A 173 29.63 -16.34 -0.83
CA LYS A 173 29.06 -16.83 0.44
C LYS A 173 29.71 -16.16 1.64
N PHE A 174 31.04 -16.14 1.69
CA PHE A 174 31.77 -15.53 2.81
C PHE A 174 31.52 -14.02 2.90
N ALA A 175 31.35 -13.32 1.76
CA ALA A 175 30.92 -11.92 1.76
C ALA A 175 29.55 -11.76 2.42
N LEU A 176 28.57 -12.61 2.05
CA LEU A 176 27.23 -12.57 2.64
C LEU A 176 27.28 -12.82 4.15
N PHE A 177 27.88 -13.93 4.58
CA PHE A 177 27.94 -14.30 5.99
C PHE A 177 28.73 -13.29 6.84
N GLY A 178 29.86 -12.78 6.34
CA GLY A 178 30.64 -11.77 7.04
C GLY A 178 29.85 -10.48 7.27
N ASN A 179 29.14 -9.99 6.25
CA ASN A 179 28.31 -8.78 6.38
C ASN A 179 27.08 -9.00 7.26
N VAL A 180 26.45 -10.18 7.19
CA VAL A 180 25.35 -10.56 8.08
C VAL A 180 25.79 -10.55 9.54
N LEU A 181 26.92 -11.19 9.86
CA LEU A 181 27.47 -11.22 11.21
C LEU A 181 27.85 -9.81 11.69
N GLU A 182 28.48 -9.02 10.84
CA GLU A 182 28.83 -7.63 11.17
C GLU A 182 27.58 -6.79 11.46
N ASP A 183 26.52 -6.92 10.67
CA ASP A 183 25.24 -6.25 10.89
C ASP A 183 24.59 -6.64 12.20
N MET A 184 24.59 -7.94 12.54
CA MET A 184 24.06 -8.43 13.81
C MET A 184 24.83 -7.85 14.99
N ALA A 185 26.16 -7.81 14.92
CA ALA A 185 26.98 -7.19 15.95
C ALA A 185 26.72 -5.68 16.06
N LYS A 186 26.52 -4.97 14.95
CA LYS A 186 26.18 -3.54 14.97
C LYS A 186 24.84 -3.28 15.66
N LYS A 187 23.81 -4.07 15.33
CA LYS A 187 22.45 -3.94 15.87
C LYS A 187 22.31 -4.42 17.31
N GLU A 188 23.16 -5.35 17.74
CA GLU A 188 23.13 -5.98 19.07
C GLU A 188 21.76 -6.57 19.46
N ALA A 189 21.02 -7.06 18.48
CA ALA A 189 19.71 -7.70 18.71
C ALA A 189 19.87 -9.22 18.84
N PHE A 190 19.77 -9.75 20.06
CA PHE A 190 19.92 -11.18 20.36
C PHE A 190 19.01 -12.09 19.52
N ASP A 191 17.77 -11.69 19.28
CA ASP A 191 16.81 -12.43 18.44
C ASP A 191 17.35 -12.74 17.03
N SER A 192 18.24 -11.88 16.51
CA SER A 192 18.86 -12.10 15.20
C SER A 192 19.82 -13.28 15.24
N TYR A 193 20.57 -13.45 16.34
CA TYR A 193 21.47 -14.60 16.51
C TYR A 193 20.70 -15.91 16.61
N TYR A 194 19.58 -15.92 17.34
CA TYR A 194 18.72 -17.10 17.41
C TYR A 194 18.21 -17.51 16.01
N LYS A 195 17.64 -16.56 15.27
CA LYS A 195 17.14 -16.82 13.90
C LYS A 195 18.28 -17.24 12.96
N PHE A 196 19.44 -16.60 13.05
CA PHE A 196 20.60 -16.97 12.24
C PHE A 196 21.07 -18.41 12.52
N ILE A 197 21.06 -18.86 13.78
CA ILE A 197 21.53 -20.19 14.18
C ILE A 197 20.51 -21.28 13.85
N PHE A 198 19.22 -21.04 14.13
CA PHE A 198 18.17 -22.07 14.08
C PHE A 198 17.22 -21.97 12.87
N ASP A 199 17.18 -20.82 12.21
CA ASP A 199 16.33 -20.54 11.04
C ASP A 199 17.14 -19.81 9.94
N LEU A 200 18.32 -20.38 9.66
CA LEU A 200 19.35 -19.75 8.83
C LEU A 200 18.82 -19.33 7.45
N GLU A 201 18.08 -20.21 6.79
CA GLU A 201 17.63 -19.98 5.42
C GLU A 201 16.64 -18.83 5.29
N SER A 202 15.65 -18.76 6.18
CA SER A 202 14.67 -17.67 6.19
C SER A 202 15.30 -16.38 6.69
N PHE A 203 16.23 -16.46 7.64
CA PHE A 203 16.97 -15.30 8.11
C PHE A 203 17.81 -14.66 6.99
N LEU A 204 18.60 -15.45 6.26
CA LEU A 204 19.42 -14.96 5.15
C LEU A 204 18.57 -14.40 4.01
N GLU A 205 17.42 -15.03 3.73
CA GLU A 205 16.49 -14.57 2.71
C GLU A 205 15.91 -13.19 3.05
N ASN A 206 15.42 -13.02 4.28
CA ASN A 206 14.90 -11.74 4.75
C ASN A 206 15.97 -10.65 4.82
N TRP A 207 17.18 -10.99 5.30
CA TRP A 207 18.30 -10.05 5.31
C TRP A 207 18.67 -9.61 3.90
N SER A 208 18.75 -10.56 2.95
CA SER A 208 19.07 -10.26 1.55
C SER A 208 17.99 -9.40 0.90
N LEU A 209 16.71 -9.71 1.14
CA LEU A 209 15.58 -8.92 0.66
C LEU A 209 15.63 -7.49 1.20
N THR A 210 15.93 -7.30 2.48
CA THR A 210 16.07 -5.98 3.11
C THR A 210 17.18 -5.18 2.43
N ARG A 211 18.36 -5.79 2.24
CA ARG A 211 19.51 -5.11 1.61
C ARG A 211 19.26 -4.76 0.15
N ILE A 212 18.55 -5.61 -0.60
CA ILE A 212 18.15 -5.32 -1.98
C ILE A 212 17.11 -4.18 -2.01
N ALA A 213 16.16 -4.17 -1.07
CA ALA A 213 15.16 -3.13 -0.97
C ALA A 213 15.77 -1.75 -0.65
N GLU A 214 16.78 -1.70 0.22
CA GLU A 214 17.57 -0.48 0.47
C GLU A 214 18.24 0.02 -0.81
N VAL A 215 18.90 -0.86 -1.58
CA VAL A 215 19.50 -0.50 -2.88
C VAL A 215 18.45 0.02 -3.88
N CYS A 216 17.27 -0.58 -3.92
CA CYS A 216 16.18 -0.14 -4.79
C CYS A 216 15.62 1.24 -4.40
N THR A 217 15.65 1.57 -3.11
CA THR A 217 15.13 2.82 -2.55
C THR A 217 16.21 3.88 -2.34
N ASP A 218 17.45 3.58 -2.75
CA ASP A 218 18.56 4.52 -2.72
C ASP A 218 18.36 5.62 -3.78
N GLY A 219 18.26 6.86 -3.29
CA GLY A 219 18.10 8.04 -4.11
C GLY A 219 19.40 8.43 -4.80
N ASN A 220 19.29 8.98 -6.01
CA ASN A 220 20.37 9.78 -6.58
C ASN A 220 20.28 11.22 -6.00
N PRO A 221 21.16 12.17 -6.41
CA PRO A 221 21.08 13.55 -5.92
C PRO A 221 19.75 14.30 -6.21
N ASP A 222 18.91 13.80 -7.13
CA ASP A 222 17.60 14.38 -7.42
C ASP A 222 16.45 13.75 -6.61
N GLY A 223 16.76 12.77 -5.75
CA GLY A 223 15.79 12.07 -4.89
C GLY A 223 15.03 10.95 -5.60
N THR A 224 15.26 10.67 -6.88
CA THR A 224 14.57 9.57 -7.58
C THR A 224 15.19 8.23 -7.18
N PRO A 225 14.41 7.28 -6.63
CA PRO A 225 14.90 5.94 -6.26
C PRO A 225 15.41 5.13 -7.44
N TYR A 226 16.39 4.24 -7.21
CA TYR A 226 16.96 3.39 -8.26
C TYR A 226 15.91 2.59 -9.04
N ILE A 227 14.91 2.02 -8.35
CA ILE A 227 13.86 1.24 -9.00
C ILE A 227 12.97 2.08 -9.92
N GLN A 228 12.71 3.34 -9.56
CA GLN A 228 11.95 4.26 -10.40
C GLN A 228 12.75 4.63 -11.65
N ARG A 229 14.07 4.84 -11.53
CA ARG A 229 14.95 5.08 -12.70
C ARG A 229 14.98 3.88 -13.64
N LEU A 230 15.08 2.66 -13.10
CA LEU A 230 15.02 1.43 -13.91
C LEU A 230 13.68 1.28 -14.64
N ALA A 231 12.57 1.47 -13.93
CA ALA A 231 11.24 1.38 -14.51
C ALA A 231 11.01 2.47 -15.57
N GLY A 232 11.38 3.72 -15.27
CA GLY A 232 11.26 4.86 -16.17
C GLY A 232 12.09 4.68 -17.44
N SER A 233 13.36 4.26 -17.32
CA SER A 233 14.20 3.99 -18.50
C SER A 233 13.62 2.87 -19.37
N LYS A 234 13.03 1.83 -18.77
CA LYS A 234 12.39 0.76 -19.53
C LYS A 234 11.08 1.20 -20.18
N LEU A 235 10.29 2.02 -19.47
CA LEU A 235 9.06 2.61 -19.99
C LEU A 235 9.38 3.50 -21.20
N GLU A 236 10.38 4.38 -21.11
CA GLU A 236 10.81 5.22 -22.24
C GLU A 236 11.20 4.41 -23.48
N GLU A 237 11.91 3.29 -23.30
CA GLU A 237 12.25 2.37 -24.40
C GLU A 237 10.98 1.79 -25.03
N ILE A 238 10.07 1.27 -24.21
CA ILE A 238 8.80 0.68 -24.65
C ILE A 238 7.92 1.72 -25.36
N SER A 239 7.71 2.89 -24.75
CA SER A 239 6.95 4.01 -25.29
C SER A 239 7.47 4.42 -26.66
N ARG A 240 8.80 4.50 -26.81
CA ARG A 240 9.45 4.87 -28.07
C ARG A 240 9.18 3.86 -29.18
N GLU A 241 9.33 2.57 -28.90
CA GLU A 241 9.10 1.51 -29.89
C GLU A 241 7.60 1.32 -30.22
N LEU A 242 6.72 1.50 -29.23
CA LEU A 242 5.28 1.52 -29.42
C LEU A 242 4.85 2.67 -30.32
N LEU A 243 5.27 3.91 -30.02
CA LEU A 243 4.98 5.08 -30.83
C LEU A 243 5.56 4.97 -32.25
N ARG A 244 6.75 4.38 -32.39
CA ARG A 244 7.35 4.09 -33.69
C ARG A 244 6.49 3.11 -34.49
N SER A 245 5.99 2.05 -33.86
CA SER A 245 5.12 1.05 -34.49
C SER A 245 3.81 1.68 -34.94
N ILE A 246 3.15 2.45 -34.07
CA ILE A 246 1.88 3.14 -34.39
C ILE A 246 2.07 4.13 -35.53
N ARG A 247 3.11 4.98 -35.49
CA ARG A 247 3.40 5.92 -36.59
C ARG A 247 3.63 5.18 -37.90
N LYS A 248 4.34 4.05 -37.87
CA LYS A 248 4.57 3.28 -39.08
C LYS A 248 3.30 2.66 -39.65
N THR A 249 2.40 2.20 -38.78
CA THR A 249 1.06 1.74 -39.17
C THR A 249 0.27 2.87 -39.85
N VAL A 250 0.25 4.05 -39.24
CA VAL A 250 -0.41 5.25 -39.80
C VAL A 250 0.18 5.59 -41.18
N GLU A 251 1.51 5.63 -41.32
CA GLU A 251 2.19 5.86 -42.61
C GLU A 251 1.84 4.83 -43.68
N ILE A 252 1.79 3.53 -43.34
CA ILE A 252 1.50 2.46 -44.32
C ILE A 252 0.06 2.55 -44.80
N ILE A 253 -0.89 2.79 -43.90
CA ILE A 253 -2.31 2.84 -44.24
C ILE A 253 -2.66 4.15 -44.97
N LEU A 254 -2.00 5.26 -44.62
CA LEU A 254 -2.43 6.60 -45.02
C LEU A 254 -1.50 7.28 -46.02
N GLY A 255 -0.24 6.85 -46.12
CA GLY A 255 0.80 7.49 -46.95
C GLY A 255 0.90 7.01 -48.41
N ASP A 256 0.05 6.09 -48.85
CA ASP A 256 0.00 5.66 -50.25
C ASP A 256 -1.19 6.33 -50.96
N ASP A 257 -0.90 7.42 -51.71
CA ASP A 257 -1.85 8.14 -52.57
C ASP A 257 -2.33 7.29 -53.77
N SER A 258 -1.75 6.10 -53.98
CA SER A 258 -2.08 5.21 -55.09
C SER A 258 -3.22 4.22 -54.81
N VAL A 259 -3.63 4.07 -53.54
CA VAL A 259 -4.77 3.23 -53.16
C VAL A 259 -6.01 4.12 -53.10
N ALA A 260 -6.83 4.02 -54.14
CA ALA A 260 -8.11 4.71 -54.31
C ALA A 260 -8.84 4.96 -52.98
N GLU A 261 -9.44 6.14 -52.85
CA GLU A 261 -10.24 6.66 -51.71
C GLU A 261 -11.39 5.73 -51.24
N SER A 262 -11.57 4.56 -51.85
CA SER A 262 -12.52 3.53 -51.47
C SER A 262 -11.82 2.30 -50.87
N GLY A 263 -11.71 2.20 -49.55
CA GLY A 263 -11.57 0.89 -48.88
C GLY A 263 -10.55 0.72 -47.76
N LYS A 264 -9.98 1.77 -47.16
CA LYS A 264 -9.11 1.63 -45.97
C LYS A 264 -9.93 1.21 -44.76
N LYS A 265 -9.80 -0.04 -44.29
CA LYS A 265 -10.60 -0.56 -43.17
C LYS A 265 -9.82 -0.50 -41.86
N PHE A 266 -10.55 -0.33 -40.76
CA PHE A 266 -9.97 -0.45 -39.41
C PHE A 266 -9.33 -1.82 -39.15
N SER A 267 -9.84 -2.89 -39.78
CA SER A 267 -9.21 -4.21 -39.75
C SER A 267 -7.80 -4.23 -40.32
N ASP A 268 -7.55 -3.47 -41.39
CA ASP A 268 -6.23 -3.40 -42.00
C ASP A 268 -5.28 -2.63 -41.06
N TRP A 269 -5.77 -1.58 -40.41
CA TRP A 269 -5.01 -0.85 -39.40
C TRP A 269 -4.58 -1.75 -38.23
N ILE A 270 -5.49 -2.54 -37.65
CA ILE A 270 -5.16 -3.47 -36.56
C ILE A 270 -4.16 -4.53 -37.02
N MET A 271 -4.35 -5.10 -38.22
CA MET A 271 -3.44 -6.09 -38.79
C MET A 271 -2.02 -5.50 -38.95
N HIS A 272 -1.90 -4.31 -39.53
CA HIS A 272 -0.62 -3.64 -39.69
C HIS A 272 0.01 -3.22 -38.36
N LEU A 273 -0.79 -2.81 -37.37
CA LEU A 273 -0.30 -2.56 -36.01
C LEU A 273 0.32 -3.83 -35.41
N ARG A 274 -0.37 -4.97 -35.49
CA ARG A 274 0.18 -6.26 -35.01
C ARG A 274 1.49 -6.62 -35.69
N ILE A 275 1.60 -6.42 -37.01
CA ILE A 275 2.83 -6.68 -37.76
C ILE A 275 3.97 -5.78 -37.28
N GLU A 276 3.73 -4.48 -37.10
CA GLU A 276 4.77 -3.54 -36.66
C GLU A 276 5.16 -3.75 -35.19
N LEU A 277 4.20 -4.08 -34.32
CA LEU A 277 4.49 -4.50 -32.94
C LEU A 277 5.33 -5.76 -32.91
N GLN A 278 5.00 -6.79 -33.70
CA GLN A 278 5.78 -8.03 -33.74
C GLN A 278 7.23 -7.81 -34.19
N LYS A 279 7.48 -6.81 -35.05
CA LYS A 279 8.83 -6.48 -35.53
C LYS A 279 9.65 -5.69 -34.51
N ASN A 280 9.05 -4.64 -33.91
CA ASN A 280 9.80 -3.69 -33.07
C ASN A 280 9.69 -3.99 -31.58
N LEU A 281 8.58 -4.60 -31.13
CA LEU A 281 8.28 -4.86 -29.72
C LEU A 281 7.52 -6.20 -29.53
N PRO A 282 8.16 -7.34 -29.84
CA PRO A 282 7.49 -8.66 -29.86
C PRO A 282 6.93 -9.10 -28.51
N SER A 283 7.40 -8.51 -27.41
CA SER A 283 6.87 -8.77 -26.07
C SER A 283 5.52 -8.10 -25.82
N LEU A 284 5.15 -7.07 -26.60
CA LEU A 284 3.88 -6.36 -26.48
C LEU A 284 2.89 -6.88 -27.55
N HIS A 285 2.27 -8.02 -27.26
CA HIS A 285 1.34 -8.69 -28.17
C HIS A 285 -0.14 -8.37 -27.85
N LEU A 286 -0.92 -8.13 -28.91
CA LEU A 286 -2.37 -7.99 -28.86
C LEU A 286 -3.01 -9.37 -29.09
N SER A 287 -3.69 -9.91 -28.09
CA SER A 287 -4.41 -11.18 -28.17
C SER A 287 -5.58 -11.11 -29.17
N ASP A 288 -6.10 -12.25 -29.59
CA ASP A 288 -7.29 -12.30 -30.45
C ASP A 288 -8.52 -11.72 -29.75
N GLU A 289 -8.63 -11.90 -28.42
CA GLU A 289 -9.66 -11.25 -27.60
C GLU A 289 -9.50 -9.73 -27.59
N ASP A 290 -8.27 -9.20 -27.46
CA ASP A 290 -8.03 -7.74 -27.53
C ASP A 290 -8.53 -7.18 -28.85
N VAL A 291 -8.29 -7.89 -29.96
CA VAL A 291 -8.68 -7.45 -31.29
C VAL A 291 -10.17 -7.61 -31.55
N GLU A 292 -10.81 -8.66 -31.06
CA GLU A 292 -12.27 -8.80 -31.09
C GLU A 292 -12.94 -7.65 -30.36
N ASN A 293 -12.43 -7.26 -29.19
CA ASN A 293 -12.92 -6.10 -28.44
C ASN A 293 -12.73 -4.79 -29.21
N LEU A 294 -11.61 -4.63 -29.93
CA LEU A 294 -11.40 -3.46 -30.78
C LEU A 294 -12.39 -3.40 -31.95
N TYR A 295 -12.75 -4.53 -32.56
CA TYR A 295 -13.73 -4.56 -33.65
C TYR A 295 -15.15 -4.14 -33.26
N MET A 296 -15.43 -3.99 -31.96
CA MET A 296 -16.69 -3.41 -31.49
C MET A 296 -16.82 -1.91 -31.80
N PHE A 297 -15.71 -1.22 -32.07
CA PHE A 297 -15.72 0.20 -32.43
C PHE A 297 -15.97 0.41 -33.93
N GLN A 298 -16.80 1.40 -34.25
CA GLN A 298 -16.97 1.91 -35.60
C GLN A 298 -16.06 3.13 -35.77
N ILE A 299 -15.12 3.03 -36.72
CA ILE A 299 -14.16 4.12 -37.02
C ILE A 299 -14.61 4.85 -38.27
N GLU A 300 -14.89 6.15 -38.16
CA GLU A 300 -15.33 7.00 -39.27
C GLU A 300 -14.13 7.62 -40.01
N ASP A 301 -13.20 8.22 -39.27
CA ASP A 301 -11.98 8.84 -39.80
C ASP A 301 -10.73 8.13 -39.26
N LEU A 302 -10.17 7.26 -40.10
CA LEU A 302 -8.98 6.49 -39.76
C LEU A 302 -7.71 7.36 -39.62
N ASN A 303 -7.65 8.53 -40.29
CA ASN A 303 -6.54 9.48 -40.10
C ASN A 303 -6.64 10.11 -38.71
N PHE A 304 -7.81 10.68 -38.39
CA PHE A 304 -8.06 11.28 -37.09
C PHE A 304 -7.85 10.27 -35.97
N PHE A 305 -8.38 9.06 -36.11
CA PHE A 305 -8.18 7.96 -35.17
C PHE A 305 -6.68 7.68 -34.93
N GLY A 306 -5.89 7.52 -35.99
CA GLY A 306 -4.45 7.26 -35.88
C GLY A 306 -3.70 8.36 -35.13
N ASP A 307 -3.99 9.62 -35.42
CA ASP A 307 -3.43 10.77 -34.72
C ASP A 307 -3.86 10.83 -33.25
N GLN A 308 -5.10 10.46 -32.93
CA GLN A 308 -5.57 10.39 -31.55
C GLN A 308 -4.91 9.23 -30.79
N VAL A 309 -4.65 8.07 -31.41
CA VAL A 309 -3.92 6.96 -30.75
C VAL A 309 -2.51 7.43 -30.35
N ILE A 310 -1.81 8.16 -31.24
CA ILE A 310 -0.48 8.70 -30.95
C ILE A 310 -0.50 9.67 -29.76
N LYS A 311 -1.56 10.49 -29.63
CA LYS A 311 -1.73 11.41 -28.49
C LYS A 311 -2.02 10.62 -27.22
N SER A 312 -3.03 9.75 -27.24
CA SER A 312 -3.43 8.94 -26.09
C SER A 312 -2.26 8.10 -25.54
N VAL A 313 -1.44 7.49 -26.41
CA VAL A 313 -0.26 6.70 -26.00
C VAL A 313 0.87 7.56 -25.41
N LYS A 314 0.96 8.86 -25.71
CA LYS A 314 1.92 9.73 -25.00
C LYS A 314 1.47 10.01 -23.56
N ASP A 315 0.17 9.95 -23.30
CA ASP A 315 -0.42 10.30 -22.01
C ASP A 315 -0.54 9.09 -21.06
N ILE A 316 -0.30 7.85 -21.53
CA ILE A 316 -0.40 6.65 -20.68
C ILE A 316 0.77 6.46 -19.71
N GLU A 317 1.89 7.17 -19.87
CA GLU A 317 3.08 6.98 -19.02
C GLU A 317 2.78 7.22 -17.54
N CYS A 318 2.01 8.27 -17.23
CA CYS A 318 1.58 8.55 -15.85
C CYS A 318 0.72 7.41 -15.29
N HIS A 319 -0.23 6.91 -16.07
CA HIS A 319 -1.12 5.81 -15.68
C HIS A 319 -0.34 4.51 -15.41
N ILE A 320 0.69 4.21 -16.22
CA ILE A 320 1.56 3.05 -16.02
C ILE A 320 2.35 3.17 -14.71
N LEU A 321 2.94 4.34 -14.45
CA LEU A 321 3.70 4.57 -13.21
C LEU A 321 2.81 4.51 -11.97
N GLU A 322 1.60 5.06 -12.03
CA GLU A 322 0.59 4.95 -10.98
C GLU A 322 0.21 3.49 -10.72
N GLN A 323 -0.08 2.69 -11.76
CA GLN A 323 -0.41 1.27 -11.59
C GLN A 323 0.75 0.42 -11.05
N LEU A 324 1.99 0.78 -11.37
CA LEU A 324 3.16 0.07 -10.85
C LEU A 324 3.32 0.25 -9.34
N MET A 325 2.84 1.37 -8.77
CA MET A 325 2.95 1.67 -7.33
C MET A 325 4.40 1.49 -6.83
N LEU A 326 5.36 2.10 -7.52
CA LEU A 326 6.78 1.93 -7.20
C LEU A 326 7.11 2.57 -5.84
N PRO A 327 8.04 1.98 -5.06
CA PRO A 327 8.42 2.54 -3.78
C PRO A 327 9.20 3.85 -3.93
N GLU A 328 9.02 4.74 -2.97
CA GLU A 328 9.77 6.01 -2.87
C GLU A 328 11.08 5.84 -2.09
N GLU A 329 11.86 6.92 -2.02
CA GLU A 329 13.13 6.95 -1.30
C GLU A 329 12.93 6.59 0.18
N GLY A 330 13.77 5.69 0.69
CA GLY A 330 13.70 5.21 2.07
C GLY A 330 12.49 4.31 2.42
N GLN A 331 11.55 4.05 1.50
CA GLN A 331 10.41 3.16 1.76
C GLN A 331 10.77 1.66 1.66
N THR A 332 11.72 1.20 2.49
CA THR A 332 12.26 -0.16 2.42
C THR A 332 11.18 -1.24 2.57
N ASP A 333 10.22 -1.09 3.48
CA ASP A 333 9.13 -2.07 3.67
C ASP A 333 8.22 -2.20 2.43
N HIS A 334 7.95 -1.06 1.77
CA HIS A 334 7.18 -1.05 0.53
C HIS A 334 7.96 -1.76 -0.58
N ALA A 335 9.25 -1.45 -0.72
CA ALA A 335 10.14 -2.10 -1.67
C ALA A 335 10.24 -3.62 -1.42
N MET A 336 10.34 -4.08 -0.18
CA MET A 336 10.35 -5.52 0.13
C MET A 336 9.08 -6.23 -0.34
N LYS A 337 7.91 -5.63 -0.12
CA LYS A 337 6.62 -6.17 -0.62
C LYS A 337 6.56 -6.16 -2.14
N PHE A 338 6.98 -5.07 -2.77
CA PHE A 338 7.03 -4.94 -4.21
C PHE A 338 7.93 -6.00 -4.85
N LEU A 339 9.16 -6.16 -4.37
CA LEU A 339 10.14 -7.15 -4.86
C LEU A 339 9.65 -8.60 -4.69
N SER A 340 8.92 -8.88 -3.61
CA SER A 340 8.28 -10.18 -3.37
C SER A 340 7.07 -10.43 -4.27
N SER A 341 6.45 -9.39 -4.82
CA SER A 341 5.34 -9.50 -5.77
C SER A 341 5.81 -9.69 -7.23
N LEU A 342 7.09 -9.45 -7.52
CA LEU A 342 7.62 -9.54 -8.88
C LEU A 342 7.58 -11.00 -9.39
N PRO A 343 7.31 -11.20 -10.70
CA PRO A 343 7.34 -12.53 -11.31
C PRO A 343 8.67 -13.25 -11.09
N THR A 344 9.79 -12.53 -11.26
CA THR A 344 11.13 -12.99 -10.86
C THR A 344 11.57 -12.23 -9.61
N LYS A 345 11.76 -12.96 -8.51
CA LYS A 345 12.13 -12.41 -7.21
C LYS A 345 13.66 -12.29 -7.10
N PRO A 346 14.25 -11.08 -7.10
CA PRO A 346 15.70 -10.92 -7.14
C PRO A 346 16.39 -11.51 -5.92
N HIS A 347 15.77 -11.44 -4.73
CA HIS A 347 16.33 -12.01 -3.49
C HIS A 347 16.40 -13.55 -3.53
N PHE A 348 15.49 -14.23 -4.23
CA PHE A 348 15.56 -15.69 -4.43
C PHE A 348 16.67 -16.06 -5.40
N GLU A 349 16.84 -15.30 -6.49
CA GLU A 349 17.93 -15.53 -7.44
C GLU A 349 19.30 -15.29 -6.79
N ILE A 350 19.43 -14.24 -5.97
CA ILE A 350 20.64 -14.00 -5.17
C ILE A 350 20.90 -15.18 -4.22
N LYS A 351 19.92 -15.59 -3.40
CA LYS A 351 20.05 -16.75 -2.48
C LYS A 351 20.48 -18.00 -3.24
N LYS A 352 19.87 -18.27 -4.40
CA LYS A 352 20.21 -19.43 -5.24
C LYS A 352 21.67 -19.42 -5.68
N HIS A 353 22.21 -18.23 -5.97
CA HIS A 353 23.57 -18.03 -6.46
C HIS A 353 24.63 -18.01 -5.36
N VAL A 354 24.38 -17.35 -4.23
CA VAL A 354 25.42 -17.04 -3.24
C VAL A 354 25.46 -17.96 -2.03
N SER A 355 24.38 -18.68 -1.71
CA SER A 355 24.31 -19.45 -0.47
C SER A 355 25.19 -20.71 -0.49
N GLY A 356 25.33 -21.39 -1.62
CA GLY A 356 25.99 -22.70 -1.66
C GLY A 356 25.29 -23.74 -0.77
N CYS A 357 26.04 -24.63 -0.11
CA CYS A 357 25.47 -25.62 0.81
C CYS A 357 25.00 -24.99 2.12
N MET A 358 23.74 -25.21 2.51
CA MET A 358 23.16 -24.67 3.75
C MET A 358 23.16 -25.68 4.91
N GLU A 359 23.70 -26.89 4.71
CA GLU A 359 23.84 -27.88 5.79
C GLU A 359 24.68 -27.32 6.93
N GLN A 360 24.22 -27.54 8.16
CA GLN A 360 24.83 -26.98 9.36
C GLN A 360 25.57 -28.06 10.16
N CYS A 361 26.68 -27.67 10.78
CA CYS A 361 27.45 -28.55 11.66
C CYS A 361 26.53 -29.08 12.77
N PRO A 362 26.49 -30.40 13.01
CA PRO A 362 25.56 -30.99 13.97
C PRO A 362 25.80 -30.53 15.41
N MET A 363 27.01 -30.06 15.72
CA MET A 363 27.40 -29.67 17.07
C MET A 363 27.24 -28.18 17.37
N CYS A 364 27.58 -27.28 16.44
CA CYS A 364 27.52 -25.82 16.69
C CYS A 364 26.73 -25.03 15.65
N ARG A 365 26.08 -25.72 14.71
CA ARG A 365 25.21 -25.14 13.68
C ARG A 365 25.89 -24.19 12.67
N VAL A 366 27.23 -24.09 12.67
CA VAL A 366 27.94 -23.35 11.61
C VAL A 366 27.59 -23.93 10.23
N PRO A 367 27.20 -23.10 9.24
CA PRO A 367 26.92 -23.58 7.89
C PRO A 367 28.17 -24.16 7.22
N CYS A 368 27.98 -25.14 6.33
CA CYS A 368 29.06 -25.72 5.54
C CYS A 368 29.69 -24.69 4.61
N ASP A 369 31.02 -24.69 4.50
CA ASP A 369 31.76 -23.73 3.67
C ASP A 369 31.65 -24.01 2.15
N ASN A 370 31.11 -25.16 1.75
CA ASN A 370 31.06 -25.56 0.35
C ASN A 370 30.08 -24.70 -0.46
N MET A 371 30.53 -24.21 -1.62
CA MET A 371 29.73 -23.46 -2.58
C MET A 371 28.80 -24.35 -3.41
N THR A 372 29.08 -25.65 -3.48
CA THR A 372 28.25 -26.61 -4.21
C THR A 372 27.09 -27.06 -3.32
N LYS A 373 25.84 -26.89 -3.79
CA LYS A 373 24.65 -27.27 -3.01
C LYS A 373 24.58 -28.77 -2.70
N LYS A 374 24.98 -29.61 -3.66
CA LYS A 374 24.98 -31.07 -3.52
C LYS A 374 26.41 -31.58 -3.47
N HIS A 375 26.81 -32.12 -2.33
CA HIS A 375 28.09 -32.77 -2.13
C HIS A 375 27.99 -33.73 -0.94
N GLU A 376 28.92 -34.68 -0.84
CA GLU A 376 28.82 -35.78 0.13
C GLU A 376 29.42 -35.44 1.51
N ILE A 377 30.50 -34.65 1.54
CA ILE A 377 31.26 -34.37 2.76
C ILE A 377 31.18 -32.90 3.14
N HIS A 378 30.68 -32.61 4.34
CA HIS A 378 30.53 -31.27 4.91
C HIS A 378 31.67 -30.90 5.84
N ARG A 379 32.07 -29.63 5.76
CA ARG A 379 33.17 -29.03 6.52
C ARG A 379 32.86 -27.56 6.78
N ALA A 380 33.39 -27.06 7.89
CA ALA A 380 33.49 -25.65 8.18
C ALA A 380 34.83 -25.39 8.89
N GLU A 381 35.43 -24.22 8.67
CA GLU A 381 36.65 -23.83 9.38
C GLU A 381 36.34 -23.01 10.64
N LEU A 382 35.31 -22.17 10.57
CA LEU A 382 35.01 -21.16 11.59
C LEU A 382 33.89 -21.63 12.54
N HIS A 383 34.19 -22.62 13.38
CA HIS A 383 33.22 -23.17 14.33
C HIS A 383 32.84 -22.18 15.44
N TYR A 384 31.58 -22.28 15.89
CA TYR A 384 31.01 -21.44 16.95
C TYR A 384 31.14 -22.10 18.32
N PRO A 385 31.22 -21.33 19.42
CA PRO A 385 31.13 -21.85 20.78
C PRO A 385 29.85 -22.67 20.94
N GLU A 386 29.95 -23.88 21.47
CA GLU A 386 28.79 -24.78 21.57
C GLU A 386 27.70 -24.24 22.52
N GLY A 387 28.04 -23.34 23.43
CA GLY A 387 27.06 -22.62 24.26
C GLY A 387 26.05 -21.81 23.45
N VAL A 388 26.37 -21.36 22.23
CA VAL A 388 25.41 -20.61 21.37
C VAL A 388 24.27 -21.48 20.87
N VAL A 389 24.40 -22.81 20.94
CA VAL A 389 23.34 -23.77 20.63
C VAL A 389 22.78 -24.45 21.89
N GLY A 390 23.15 -23.95 23.07
CA GLY A 390 22.67 -24.43 24.36
C GLY A 390 23.46 -25.58 24.97
N CYS A 391 24.61 -25.96 24.41
CA CYS A 391 25.44 -26.97 25.06
C CYS A 391 25.99 -26.45 26.39
N ALA A 392 25.77 -27.21 27.46
CA ALA A 392 26.20 -26.86 28.81
C ALA A 392 26.95 -28.02 29.49
N SER A 393 27.84 -27.65 30.43
CA SER A 393 28.54 -28.58 31.30
C SER A 393 27.55 -29.33 32.18
N LYS A 394 27.63 -30.67 32.19
CA LYS A 394 26.82 -31.52 33.08
C LYS A 394 27.07 -31.28 34.57
N LYS A 395 28.25 -30.76 34.92
CA LYS A 395 28.68 -30.62 36.33
C LYS A 395 28.00 -29.44 37.01
N ASP A 396 27.87 -28.33 36.29
CA ASP A 396 27.40 -27.06 36.85
C ASP A 396 26.32 -26.36 36.03
N MET A 397 25.88 -26.97 34.92
CA MET A 397 24.88 -26.47 33.98
C MET A 397 25.25 -25.13 33.34
N ARG A 398 26.54 -24.81 33.26
CA ARG A 398 27.05 -23.61 32.59
C ARG A 398 27.23 -23.81 31.11
N LEU A 399 26.85 -22.83 30.31
CA LEU A 399 27.07 -22.82 28.86
C LEU A 399 28.56 -23.02 28.51
N SER A 400 28.81 -23.82 27.47
CA SER A 400 30.14 -24.19 27.02
C SER A 400 30.78 -23.09 26.16
N CYS A 401 32.04 -22.76 26.44
CA CYS A 401 32.87 -21.91 25.58
C CYS A 401 33.73 -22.70 24.60
N ALA A 402 33.69 -24.03 24.64
CA ALA A 402 34.44 -24.90 23.73
C ALA A 402 33.85 -24.86 22.32
N ILE A 403 34.68 -25.19 21.33
CA ILE A 403 34.28 -25.35 19.92
C ILE A 403 34.53 -26.78 19.46
N CYS A 404 33.78 -27.20 18.45
CA CYS A 404 33.72 -28.59 18.02
C CYS A 404 35.08 -29.19 17.66
N THR A 405 35.96 -28.42 17.03
CA THR A 405 37.33 -28.83 16.67
C THR A 405 38.17 -29.23 17.87
N SER A 406 37.98 -28.54 19.01
CA SER A 406 38.59 -28.91 20.29
C SER A 406 37.85 -30.05 20.98
N SER A 407 36.51 -30.03 20.98
CA SER A 407 35.69 -31.03 21.66
C SER A 407 35.92 -32.44 21.11
N VAL A 408 36.06 -32.60 19.78
CA VAL A 408 36.33 -33.91 19.13
C VAL A 408 37.70 -34.51 19.48
N THR A 409 38.59 -33.75 20.15
CA THR A 409 39.87 -34.29 20.66
C THR A 409 39.75 -34.90 22.06
N THR A 410 38.58 -34.82 22.68
CA THR A 410 38.35 -35.21 24.08
C THR A 410 37.41 -36.41 24.19
N SER A 411 37.40 -37.04 25.37
CA SER A 411 36.39 -38.04 25.76
C SER A 411 35.17 -37.41 26.45
N ASP A 412 34.93 -36.12 26.26
CA ASP A 412 33.70 -35.49 26.71
C ASP A 412 32.51 -35.99 25.87
N THR A 413 31.29 -35.66 26.32
CA THR A 413 30.07 -36.20 25.73
C THR A 413 29.10 -35.12 25.27
N TYR A 414 28.46 -35.31 24.11
CA TYR A 414 27.33 -34.52 23.63
C TYR A 414 26.03 -35.34 23.61
N TRP A 415 24.90 -34.65 23.56
CA TRP A 415 23.58 -35.26 23.42
C TRP A 415 23.20 -35.31 21.94
N ASP A 416 22.88 -36.48 21.42
CA ASP A 416 22.49 -36.65 20.00
C ASP A 416 20.97 -36.49 19.77
N GLY A 417 20.20 -36.18 20.82
CA GLY A 417 18.74 -36.18 20.80
C GLY A 417 18.11 -37.38 21.52
N GLN A 418 18.87 -38.46 21.72
CA GLN A 418 18.39 -39.72 22.29
C GLN A 418 19.27 -40.25 23.43
N GLN A 419 20.58 -40.10 23.32
CA GLN A 419 21.55 -40.56 24.31
C GLN A 419 22.83 -39.71 24.32
N MET A 420 23.64 -39.94 25.36
CA MET A 420 24.96 -39.33 25.43
C MET A 420 25.93 -40.09 24.52
N ARG A 421 26.68 -39.34 23.72
CA ARG A 421 27.70 -39.83 22.78
C ARG A 421 29.03 -39.16 23.07
N TYR A 422 30.14 -39.79 22.69
CA TYR A 422 31.47 -39.21 22.87
C TYR A 422 31.84 -38.32 21.68
N TYR A 423 32.39 -37.13 21.94
CA TYR A 423 32.82 -36.24 20.87
C TYR A 423 33.88 -36.87 19.96
N CYS A 424 34.82 -37.64 20.51
CA CYS A 424 35.84 -38.34 19.72
C CYS A 424 35.28 -39.40 18.75
N ASP A 425 34.02 -39.81 18.93
CA ASP A 425 33.34 -40.84 18.13
C ASP A 425 32.25 -40.26 17.21
N TYR A 426 32.18 -38.93 17.06
CA TYR A 426 31.06 -38.25 16.40
C TYR A 426 30.75 -38.71 14.97
N GLN A 427 31.77 -39.20 14.24
CA GLN A 427 31.61 -39.69 12.87
C GLN A 427 30.71 -40.93 12.78
N LYS A 428 30.47 -41.64 13.88
CA LYS A 428 29.48 -42.73 13.93
C LYS A 428 28.05 -42.20 13.77
N ASP A 429 27.80 -40.98 14.26
CA ASP A 429 26.48 -40.35 14.22
C ASP A 429 26.35 -39.41 13.01
N PHE A 430 27.45 -38.75 12.62
CA PHE A 430 27.50 -37.78 11.54
C PHE A 430 28.61 -38.13 10.54
N PRO A 431 28.49 -39.23 9.77
CA PRO A 431 29.56 -39.75 8.91
C PRO A 431 29.90 -38.81 7.74
N ASN A 432 28.98 -37.93 7.36
CA ASN A 432 29.15 -36.94 6.30
C ASN A 432 29.77 -35.63 6.79
N TRP A 433 29.99 -35.44 8.10
CA TRP A 433 30.66 -34.27 8.64
C TRP A 433 32.11 -34.57 8.99
N VAL A 434 33.02 -33.70 8.54
CA VAL A 434 34.43 -33.75 8.90
C VAL A 434 34.78 -32.48 9.67
N ILE A 435 34.95 -32.65 10.98
CA ILE A 435 35.41 -31.65 11.93
C ILE A 435 36.90 -31.93 12.19
N GLN A 436 37.75 -30.94 11.89
CA GLN A 436 39.20 -31.08 12.07
C GLN A 436 39.56 -31.11 13.56
N PRO A 437 40.21 -32.18 14.08
CA PRO A 437 40.62 -32.23 15.48
C PRO A 437 41.80 -31.29 15.72
N ILE A 438 41.59 -30.27 16.57
CA ILE A 438 42.61 -29.28 16.94
C ILE A 438 42.59 -29.12 18.46
N GLN A 439 43.68 -29.50 19.13
CA GLN A 439 43.79 -29.37 20.58
C GLN A 439 43.87 -27.89 20.98
N ASN A 440 43.11 -27.51 22.02
CA ASN A 440 43.06 -26.15 22.55
C ASN A 440 42.68 -25.09 21.50
N ASP A 441 41.87 -25.47 20.52
CA ASP A 441 41.37 -24.54 19.51
C ASP A 441 40.47 -23.46 20.14
N THR A 442 40.33 -22.33 19.44
CA THR A 442 39.63 -21.17 19.95
C THR A 442 38.77 -20.51 18.87
N PRO A 443 37.55 -20.06 19.21
CA PRO A 443 36.70 -19.38 18.24
C PRO A 443 37.28 -18.02 17.84
N LEU A 444 36.78 -17.47 16.73
CA LEU A 444 37.01 -16.07 16.35
C LEU A 444 36.69 -15.12 17.51
N LYS A 445 37.41 -14.00 17.60
CA LYS A 445 37.12 -12.95 18.60
C LYS A 445 35.68 -12.49 18.52
N TYR A 446 35.09 -12.49 17.32
CA TYR A 446 33.67 -12.25 17.11
C TYR A 446 32.78 -13.11 18.01
N TRP A 447 32.94 -14.43 17.97
CA TRP A 447 32.08 -15.32 18.75
C TRP A 447 32.41 -15.33 20.25
N LYS A 448 33.65 -14.99 20.62
CA LYS A 448 34.02 -14.72 22.01
C LYS A 448 33.28 -13.52 22.56
N TRP A 449 33.24 -12.44 21.78
CA TRP A 449 32.49 -11.23 22.10
C TRP A 449 30.98 -11.52 22.15
N VAL A 450 30.42 -12.28 21.20
CA VAL A 450 29.00 -12.69 21.24
C VAL A 450 28.66 -13.44 22.53
N MET A 451 29.48 -14.43 22.91
CA MET A 451 29.29 -15.19 24.16
C MET A 451 29.41 -14.31 25.41
N ASN A 452 30.26 -13.29 25.39
CA ASN A 452 30.37 -12.33 26.49
C ASN A 452 29.15 -11.39 26.53
N ARG A 453 28.79 -10.83 25.38
CA ARG A 453 27.78 -9.79 25.24
C ARG A 453 26.37 -10.29 25.56
N PHE A 454 26.06 -11.52 25.17
CA PHE A 454 24.75 -12.16 25.26
C PHE A 454 24.77 -13.39 26.19
N ASN A 455 25.70 -13.44 27.15
CA ASN A 455 25.87 -14.60 28.05
C ASN A 455 24.57 -14.92 28.81
N GLU A 456 23.98 -13.89 29.42
CA GLU A 456 22.72 -13.98 30.17
C GLU A 456 21.54 -14.34 29.25
N ASP A 457 21.48 -13.78 28.05
CA ASP A 457 20.41 -14.06 27.08
C ASP A 457 20.41 -15.52 26.64
N PHE A 458 21.57 -16.08 26.29
CA PHE A 458 21.70 -17.50 25.97
C PHE A 458 21.38 -18.37 27.19
N ALA A 459 21.87 -18.02 28.38
CA ALA A 459 21.62 -18.78 29.60
C ALA A 459 20.11 -18.85 29.91
N THR A 460 19.44 -17.70 29.79
CA THR A 460 17.99 -17.58 29.99
C THR A 460 17.21 -18.37 28.95
N MET A 461 17.56 -18.25 27.66
CA MET A 461 16.91 -18.96 26.55
C MET A 461 16.89 -20.48 26.76
N TYR A 462 17.99 -21.04 27.26
CA TYR A 462 18.14 -22.50 27.42
C TYR A 462 17.83 -23.00 28.84
N GLY A 463 17.51 -22.12 29.79
CA GLY A 463 17.35 -22.51 31.19
C GLY A 463 18.65 -23.06 31.80
N HIS A 464 19.77 -22.45 31.43
CA HIS A 464 21.12 -22.82 31.86
C HIS A 464 21.74 -21.69 32.68
N LYS A 465 22.92 -21.94 33.25
CA LYS A 465 23.72 -20.89 33.90
C LYS A 465 24.65 -20.24 32.88
N GLU A 466 24.94 -18.97 33.11
CA GLU A 466 25.94 -18.22 32.34
C GLU A 466 27.26 -18.99 32.22
N ALA A 467 27.86 -18.90 31.02
CA ALA A 467 29.17 -19.43 30.74
C ALA A 467 30.22 -18.80 31.66
N LYS A 468 31.13 -19.61 32.18
CA LYS A 468 32.35 -19.11 32.81
C LYS A 468 33.36 -18.79 31.70
N LEU A 469 33.38 -17.54 31.27
CA LEU A 469 34.19 -17.09 30.14
C LEU A 469 35.70 -17.32 30.39
N PRO A 470 36.45 -17.84 29.40
CA PRO A 470 37.90 -17.94 29.49
C PRO A 470 38.58 -16.56 29.62
N GLN A 471 39.82 -16.56 30.12
CA GLN A 471 40.60 -15.35 30.32
C GLN A 471 40.73 -14.54 29.02
N GLY A 472 40.59 -13.21 29.13
CA GLY A 472 40.69 -12.28 28.00
C GLY A 472 39.42 -12.13 27.15
N TRP A 473 38.40 -12.98 27.29
CA TRP A 473 37.17 -12.85 26.49
C TRP A 473 36.37 -11.60 26.86
N VAL A 474 36.37 -11.23 28.15
CA VAL A 474 35.68 -10.05 28.67
C VAL A 474 36.32 -8.74 28.18
N GLU A 475 37.59 -8.79 27.79
CA GLU A 475 38.37 -7.62 27.33
C GLU A 475 38.22 -7.37 25.82
N ILE A 476 37.64 -8.32 25.07
CA ILE A 476 37.44 -8.17 23.62
C ILE A 476 36.36 -7.11 23.37
N THR A 477 36.74 -6.03 22.71
CA THR A 477 35.79 -4.98 22.31
C THR A 477 34.97 -5.40 21.10
N LYS A 478 33.85 -4.72 20.86
CA LYS A 478 33.04 -4.92 19.65
C LYS A 478 33.83 -4.59 18.39
N GLU A 479 34.68 -3.58 18.46
CA GLU A 479 35.57 -3.16 17.39
C GLU A 479 36.60 -4.24 17.06
N ASP A 480 37.24 -4.83 18.09
CA ASP A 480 38.16 -5.96 17.93
C ASP A 480 37.45 -7.16 17.28
N ALA A 481 36.24 -7.46 17.73
CA ALA A 481 35.40 -8.54 17.20
C ALA A 481 35.04 -8.35 15.72
N ILE A 482 34.64 -7.14 15.32
CA ILE A 482 34.30 -6.81 13.93
C ILE A 482 35.56 -6.82 13.05
N GLN A 483 36.69 -6.31 13.54
CA GLN A 483 37.94 -6.30 12.77
C GLN A 483 38.43 -7.74 12.49
N ASP A 484 38.41 -8.60 13.50
CA ASP A 484 38.77 -10.02 13.39
C ASP A 484 37.83 -10.76 12.43
N LEU A 485 36.52 -10.50 12.52
CA LEU A 485 35.52 -11.03 11.61
C LEU A 485 35.82 -10.66 10.15
N ARG A 486 36.05 -9.37 9.87
CA ARG A 486 36.37 -8.89 8.53
C ARG A 486 37.62 -9.56 7.98
N GLN A 487 38.69 -9.66 8.77
CA GLN A 487 39.92 -10.32 8.34
C GLN A 487 39.70 -11.80 8.01
N ALA A 488 38.94 -12.51 8.86
CA ALA A 488 38.64 -13.93 8.67
C ALA A 488 37.80 -14.18 7.40
N TYR A 489 36.79 -13.36 7.13
CA TYR A 489 35.89 -13.56 5.99
C TYR A 489 36.41 -12.95 4.68
N VAL A 490 37.27 -11.92 4.71
CA VAL A 490 37.94 -11.38 3.50
C VAL A 490 38.98 -12.35 2.95
N THR A 491 39.82 -12.94 3.82
CA THR A 491 40.87 -13.89 3.40
C THR A 491 40.27 -15.09 2.64
N ARG A 492 39.05 -15.48 2.98
CA ARG A 492 38.30 -16.61 2.39
C ARG A 492 37.55 -16.26 1.10
N GLN A 493 37.57 -15.00 0.65
CA GLN A 493 37.02 -14.63 -0.66
C GLN A 493 37.99 -14.91 -1.81
N VAL A 494 39.29 -15.07 -1.51
CA VAL A 494 40.38 -15.15 -2.49
C VAL A 494 40.88 -16.58 -2.71
N THR A 495 40.54 -17.49 -1.80
CA THR A 495 40.74 -18.95 -1.88
C THR A 495 39.52 -19.65 -2.42
#